data_AF-A0A7X9KP78-F1
#
_entry.id   AF-A0A7X9KP78-F1
#
_cell.length_a   1.000
_cell.length_b   1.000
_cell.length_c   1.000
_cell.angle_alpha   90.00
_cell.angle_beta   90.00
_cell.angle_gamma   90.00
#
_symmetry.space_group_name_H-M   'P 1'
#
loop_
_entity.id
_entity.type
_entity.pdbx_description
1 polymer ?
#
loop_
_entity_poly.entity_id
_entity_poly.type
_entity_poly.pdbx_seq_one_letter_code
_entity_poly.pdbx_strand_id
1 'polypeptide(L)' 'GRSMADKLANEIVAASKGEGASFKKKEDTHRMAEANKAFAHFRI' A
#
# COMPACT_ATOMS: atom_id res chain seq x y z
N GLY A 1 0.01 -13.85 22.06
CA GLY A 1 0.37 -13.10 20.84
C GLY A 1 0.63 -14.10 19.73
N ARG A 2 0.01 -13.93 18.56
CA ARG A 2 0.26 -14.80 17.39
C ARG A 2 1.69 -14.60 16.88
N SER A 3 2.33 -15.67 16.41
CA SER A 3 3.72 -15.66 15.96
C SER A 3 3.92 -14.71 14.78
N MET A 4 5.14 -14.23 14.54
CA MET A 4 5.42 -13.40 13.36
C MET A 4 5.15 -14.16 12.05
N ALA A 5 5.30 -15.50 12.06
CA ALA A 5 4.93 -16.35 10.93
C ALA A 5 3.43 -16.27 10.61
N ASP A 6 2.57 -16.30 11.64
CA ASP A 6 1.11 -16.17 11.45
C ASP A 6 0.74 -14.79 10.90
N LYS A 7 1.39 -13.73 11.39
CA LYS A 7 1.14 -12.36 10.90
C LYS A 7 1.55 -12.23 9.43
N LEU A 8 2.70 -12.78 9.06
CA LEU A 8 3.20 -12.75 7.68
C LEU A 8 2.30 -13.56 6.74
N ALA A 9 1.90 -14.77 7.14
CA ALA A 9 0.99 -15.59 6.34
C ALA A 9 -0.36 -14.88 6.10
N ASN A 10 -0.91 -14.25 7.16
CA ASN A 10 -2.15 -13.49 7.03
C ASN A 10 -1.99 -12.25 6.14
N GLU A 11 -0.86 -11.52 6.22
CA GLU A 11 -0.62 -10.36 5.35
C GLU A 11 -0.45 -10.77 3.88
N ILE A 12 0.22 -11.91 3.60
CA ILE A 12 0.37 -12.42 2.23
C ILE A 12 -1.00 -12.84 1.64
N VAL A 13 -1.83 -13.51 2.43
CA VAL A 13 -3.18 -13.93 2.01
C VAL A 13 -4.07 -12.70 1.80
N ALA A 14 -4.02 -11.71 2.69
CA ALA A 14 -4.75 -10.47 2.55
C ALA A 14 -4.32 -9.70 1.29
N ALA A 15 -3.00 -9.54 1.08
CA ALA A 15 -2.45 -8.88 -0.09
C ALA A 15 -2.88 -9.55 -1.41
N SER A 16 -2.95 -10.89 -1.43
CA SER A 16 -3.42 -11.65 -2.60
C SER A 16 -4.90 -11.40 -2.93
N LYS A 17 -5.71 -11.02 -1.94
CA LYS A 17 -7.12 -10.65 -2.10
C LYS A 17 -7.32 -9.16 -2.42
N GLY A 18 -6.24 -8.39 -2.57
CA GLY A 18 -6.32 -6.94 -2.73
C GLY A 18 -6.70 -6.22 -1.42
N GLU A 19 -6.51 -6.86 -0.28
CA GLU A 19 -6.78 -6.31 1.05
C GLU A 19 -5.48 -6.21 1.85
N GLY A 20 -5.54 -5.57 3.02
CA GLY A 20 -4.38 -5.46 3.91
C GLY A 20 -3.62 -4.14 3.78
N ALA A 21 -2.72 -3.92 4.74
CA ALA A 21 -2.03 -2.64 4.92
C ALA A 21 -1.11 -2.33 3.72
N SER A 22 -0.52 -3.37 3.13
CA SER A 22 0.36 -3.26 1.97
C SER A 22 -0.38 -2.79 0.70
N PHE A 23 -1.59 -3.31 0.44
CA PHE A 23 -2.39 -2.88 -0.71
C PHE A 23 -2.94 -1.46 -0.50
N LYS A 24 -3.43 -1.15 0.70
CA LYS A 24 -3.93 0.19 1.04
C LYS A 24 -2.85 1.26 0.87
N LYS A 25 -1.62 1.02 1.32
CA LYS A 25 -0.49 1.93 1.09
C LYS A 25 -0.21 2.18 -0.39
N LYS A 26 -0.31 1.15 -1.23
CA LYS A 26 -0.14 1.28 -2.68
C LYS A 26 -1.23 2.18 -3.28
N GLU A 27 -2.50 1.96 -2.90
CA GLU A 27 -3.63 2.77 -3.39
C GLU A 27 -3.52 4.23 -2.91
N ASP A 28 -3.23 4.45 -1.64
CA ASP A 28 -3.05 5.77 -1.05
C ASP A 28 -1.92 6.53 -1.76
N THR A 29 -0.80 5.86 -2.05
CA THR A 29 0.33 6.44 -2.80
C THR A 29 -0.08 6.81 -4.21
N HIS A 30 -0.87 5.96 -4.90
CA HIS A 30 -1.33 6.25 -6.25
C HIS A 30 -2.30 7.43 -6.29
N ARG A 31 -3.25 7.49 -5.34
CA ARG A 31 -4.19 8.61 -5.22
C ARG A 31 -3.47 9.92 -4.89
N MET A 32 -2.48 9.85 -4.02
CA MET A 32 -1.62 10.99 -3.69
C MET A 32 -0.79 11.45 -4.89
N ALA A 33 -0.30 10.53 -5.72
CA ALA A 33 0.42 10.86 -6.95
C ALA A 33 -0.49 11.57 -7.97
N GLU A 34 -1.75 11.15 -8.10
CA GLU A 34 -2.74 11.83 -8.95
C GLU A 34 -3.09 13.22 -8.43
N ALA A 35 -3.27 13.37 -7.12
CA ALA A 35 -3.52 14.67 -6.49
C ALA A 35 -2.34 15.65 -6.70
N ASN A 36 -1.11 15.14 -6.65
CA ASN A 36 0.10 15.93 -6.87
C ASN A 36 0.53 16.03 -8.34
N LYS A 37 -0.30 15.58 -9.29
CA LYS A 37 -0.01 15.67 -10.73
C LYS A 37 0.22 17.11 -11.19
N ALA A 38 -0.46 18.08 -10.57
CA ALA A 38 -0.25 19.50 -10.82
C ALA A 38 1.16 19.98 -10.42
N PHE A 39 1.80 19.30 -9.47
CA PHE A 39 3.18 19.57 -9.05
C PHE A 39 4.23 18.75 -9.81
N ALA A 40 3.84 17.93 -10.79
CA ALA A 40 4.78 17.09 -11.56
C ALA A 40 5.82 17.93 -12.34
N HIS A 41 5.51 19.19 -12.62
CA HIS A 41 6.41 20.14 -13.28
C HIS A 41 7.40 20.83 -12.32
N PHE A 42 7.21 20.75 -10.99
CA PHE A 42 8.19 21.22 -9.99
C PHE A 42 9.32 20.22 -9.80
N ARG A 43 9.88 19.72 -10.90
CA ARG A 43 11.03 18.83 -10.86
C ARG A 43 12.29 19.67 -10.68
N ILE A 44 12.78 19.74 -9.45
CA ILE A 44 14.20 19.97 -9.14
C ILE A 44 14.96 18.68 -9.40
#